data_AF-A0A2M8WKB1-F1
#
_entry.id   AF-A0A2M8WKB1-F1
#
_cell.length_a   1.000
_cell.length_b   1.000
_cell.length_c   1.000
_cell.angle_alpha   90.00
_cell.angle_beta   90.00
_cell.angle_gamma   90.00
#
_symmetry.space_group_name_H-M   'P 1'
#
loop_
_entity.id
_entity.type
_entity.pdbx_description
1 polymer ?
#
loop_
_entity_poly.entity_id
_entity_poly.type
_entity_poly.pdbx_seq_one_letter_code
_entity_poly.pdbx_strand_id
1 'polypeptide(L)'
;MFERLTQKLYLTKGEKAYLLGYVVVVLTAPIVAILVMAGLAAPYTLVIEPTNYLYWVAISGAISAGVGLYLARGWMGNAGPLGAARAIVGSAAVTLIAAVIGGTLTVPFDGTLQAPLIVTSAFIAKPWLAAIWFAATFGAHYLMSFLEEERAFGIGREAHRSATSQLSRLSRAQLYHRD
;
A
#
# COMPACT_ATOMS: atom_id res chain seq x y z
N MET A 1 -15.91 12.29 24.74
CA MET A 1 -14.59 11.80 24.24
C MET A 1 -14.75 10.73 23.16
N PHE A 2 -15.68 9.79 23.32
CA PHE A 2 -16.01 8.76 22.32
C PHE A 2 -16.53 9.34 20.99
N GLU A 3 -17.35 10.40 21.03
CA GLU A 3 -17.84 11.10 19.83
C GLU A 3 -16.74 11.78 18.99
N ARG A 4 -15.66 12.26 19.63
CA ARG A 4 -14.49 12.78 18.90
C ARG A 4 -13.70 11.66 18.24
N LEU A 5 -13.73 10.45 18.80
CA LEU A 5 -13.09 9.28 18.22
C LEU A 5 -13.91 8.73 17.04
N THR A 6 -15.25 8.69 17.16
CA THR A 6 -16.15 8.27 16.08
C THR A 6 -16.22 9.31 14.95
N GLN A 7 -16.21 10.62 15.24
CA GLN A 7 -16.03 11.67 14.21
C GLN A 7 -14.62 11.62 13.58
N LYS A 8 -13.60 11.16 14.32
CA LYS A 8 -12.27 10.88 13.73
C LYS A 8 -12.27 9.65 12.82
N LEU A 9 -13.10 8.66 13.09
CA LEU A 9 -13.23 7.41 12.33
C LEU A 9 -14.13 7.52 11.09
N TYR A 10 -14.85 8.63 10.89
CA TYR A 10 -15.49 8.92 9.60
C TYR A 10 -14.41 9.22 8.55
N LEU A 11 -13.95 8.17 7.89
CA LEU A 11 -13.07 8.24 6.73
C LEU A 11 -13.87 8.66 5.51
N THR A 12 -13.32 9.57 4.70
CA THR A 12 -13.87 9.90 3.37
C THR A 12 -13.80 8.67 2.44
N LYS A 13 -14.48 8.72 1.29
CA LYS A 13 -14.42 7.60 0.33
C LYS A 13 -12.98 7.42 -0.18
N GLY A 14 -12.27 8.51 -0.44
CA GLY A 14 -10.86 8.52 -0.82
C GLY A 14 -9.95 7.98 0.28
N GLU A 15 -10.16 8.34 1.55
CA GLU A 15 -9.37 7.79 2.67
C GLU A 15 -9.60 6.27 2.83
N LYS A 16 -10.83 5.78 2.63
CA LYS A 16 -11.14 4.34 2.62
C LYS A 16 -10.48 3.62 1.45
N ALA A 17 -10.55 4.19 0.25
CA ALA A 17 -9.90 3.63 -0.94
C ALA A 17 -8.37 3.59 -0.75
N TYR A 18 -7.79 4.66 -0.22
CA TYR A 18 -6.37 4.71 0.11
C TYR A 18 -5.96 3.58 1.08
N LEU A 19 -6.72 3.38 2.16
CA LEU A 19 -6.48 2.28 3.10
C LEU A 19 -6.63 0.90 2.42
N LEU A 20 -7.65 0.74 1.58
CA LEU A 20 -7.86 -0.49 0.81
C LEU A 20 -6.67 -0.79 -0.12
N GLY A 21 -6.08 0.24 -0.73
CA GLY A 21 -4.87 0.10 -1.54
C GLY A 21 -3.69 -0.49 -0.76
N TYR A 22 -3.47 -0.03 0.48
CA TYR A 22 -2.47 -0.63 1.36
C TYR A 22 -2.82 -2.09 1.70
N VAL A 23 -4.08 -2.36 2.04
CA VAL A 23 -4.54 -3.71 2.38
C VAL A 23 -4.29 -4.69 1.23
N VAL A 24 -4.61 -4.29 -0.01
CA VAL A 24 -4.35 -5.12 -1.20
C VAL A 24 -2.87 -5.48 -1.30
N VAL A 25 -1.98 -4.49 -1.24
CA VAL A 25 -0.52 -4.74 -1.36
C VAL A 25 0.01 -5.59 -0.20
N VAL A 26 -0.41 -5.29 1.03
CA VAL A 26 0.01 -6.00 2.25
C VAL A 26 -0.48 -7.46 2.26
N LEU A 27 -1.65 -7.76 1.70
CA LEU A 27 -2.17 -9.13 1.62
C LEU A 27 -1.60 -9.91 0.42
N THR A 28 -1.28 -9.25 -0.69
CA THR A 28 -0.63 -9.89 -1.84
C THR A 28 0.83 -10.23 -1.56
N ALA A 29 1.55 -9.38 -0.82
CA ALA A 29 2.98 -9.54 -0.61
C ALA A 29 3.42 -10.86 0.05
N PRO A 30 2.77 -11.37 1.12
CA PRO A 30 3.09 -12.67 1.71
C PRO A 30 3.03 -13.81 0.70
N ILE A 31 2.01 -13.80 -0.17
CA ILE A 31 1.81 -14.82 -1.19
C ILE A 31 2.97 -14.80 -2.18
N VAL A 32 3.32 -13.62 -2.70
CA VAL A 32 4.44 -13.47 -3.63
C VAL A 32 5.77 -13.85 -2.96
N ALA A 33 6.00 -13.39 -1.73
CA ALA A 33 7.23 -13.70 -0.97
C ALA A 33 7.42 -15.21 -0.77
N ILE A 34 6.35 -15.92 -0.37
CA ILE A 34 6.37 -17.38 -0.24
C ILE A 34 6.65 -18.05 -1.59
N LEU A 35 6.00 -17.62 -2.67
CA LEU A 35 6.17 -18.23 -4.00
C LEU A 35 7.57 -18.00 -4.58
N VAL A 36 8.18 -16.85 -4.29
CA VAL A 36 9.57 -16.54 -4.62
C VAL A 36 10.51 -17.44 -3.82
N MET A 37 10.32 -17.53 -2.50
CA MET A 37 11.19 -18.33 -1.62
C MET A 37 11.07 -19.84 -1.83
N ALA A 38 9.86 -20.35 -2.05
CA ALA A 38 9.61 -21.78 -2.25
C ALA A 38 10.20 -22.31 -3.56
N GLY A 39 10.57 -21.43 -4.50
CA GLY A 39 11.25 -21.82 -5.72
C GLY A 39 10.49 -22.90 -6.50
N LEU A 40 9.27 -22.61 -6.99
CA LEU A 40 8.50 -23.60 -7.77
C LEU A 40 9.33 -24.17 -8.93
N ALA A 41 9.68 -25.46 -8.87
CA ALA A 41 10.23 -26.23 -9.98
C ALA A 41 9.07 -26.91 -10.73
N ALA A 42 9.18 -27.06 -12.05
CA ALA A 42 8.22 -27.85 -12.83
C ALA A 42 8.18 -29.30 -12.26
N PRO A 43 7.00 -29.91 -12.02
CA PRO A 43 5.65 -29.51 -12.43
C PRO A 43 4.90 -28.64 -11.40
N TYR A 44 5.41 -27.46 -11.06
CA TYR A 44 4.79 -26.41 -10.23
C TYR A 44 4.00 -26.91 -9.01
N THR A 45 4.48 -27.98 -8.39
CA THR A 45 3.85 -28.52 -7.19
C THR A 45 4.33 -27.70 -6.02
N LEU A 46 3.39 -27.04 -5.34
CA LEU A 46 3.62 -26.34 -4.09
C LEU A 46 3.75 -27.38 -2.97
N VAL A 47 4.95 -27.89 -2.73
CA VAL A 47 5.25 -28.62 -1.50
C VAL A 47 5.64 -27.59 -0.45
N ILE A 48 4.63 -27.03 0.23
CA ILE A 48 4.83 -26.14 1.37
C ILE A 48 4.61 -26.97 2.63
N GLU A 49 5.68 -27.30 3.34
CA GLU A 49 5.55 -27.74 4.72
C GLU A 49 5.40 -26.51 5.63
N PRO A 50 4.32 -26.42 6.43
CA PRO A 50 4.13 -25.30 7.33
C PRO A 50 5.22 -25.33 8.41
N THR A 51 6.16 -24.39 8.30
CA THR A 51 7.25 -24.19 9.26
C THR A 51 7.15 -22.79 9.86
N ASN A 52 7.70 -22.60 11.07
CA ASN A 52 7.81 -21.27 11.68
C ASN A 52 8.51 -20.26 10.76
N TYR A 53 9.47 -20.74 9.96
CA TYR A 53 10.16 -19.95 8.96
C TYR A 53 9.21 -19.42 7.88
N LEU A 54 8.28 -20.24 7.37
CA LEU A 54 7.30 -19.82 6.38
C LEU A 54 6.39 -18.69 6.90
N TYR A 55 5.91 -18.78 8.14
CA TYR A 55 5.14 -17.72 8.76
C TYR A 55 5.95 -16.42 8.88
N TRP A 56 7.24 -16.54 9.22
CA TRP A 56 8.13 -15.39 9.29
C TRP A 56 8.36 -14.72 7.93
N VAL A 57 8.54 -15.52 6.86
CA VAL A 57 8.62 -15.01 5.48
C VAL A 57 7.34 -14.26 5.10
N ALA A 58 6.17 -14.83 5.43
CA ALA A 58 4.88 -14.21 5.17
C ALA A 58 4.74 -12.84 5.86
N ILE A 59 5.03 -12.78 7.17
CA ILE A 59 4.97 -11.57 7.97
C ILE A 59 5.98 -10.52 7.47
N SER A 60 7.21 -10.95 7.18
CA SER A 60 8.26 -10.09 6.64
C SER A 60 7.85 -9.47 5.30
N GLY A 61 7.21 -10.27 4.42
CA GLY A 61 6.66 -9.79 3.14
C GLY A 61 5.54 -8.76 3.31
N ALA A 62 4.59 -8.99 4.24
CA ALA A 62 3.53 -8.03 4.55
C ALA A 62 4.10 -6.69 5.05
N ILE A 63 5.02 -6.74 6.03
CA ILE A 63 5.64 -5.54 6.60
C ILE A 63 6.44 -4.80 5.54
N SER A 64 7.29 -5.50 4.79
CA SER A 64 8.17 -4.87 3.80
C SER A 64 7.39 -4.22 2.67
N ALA A 65 6.29 -4.81 2.21
CA ALA A 65 5.44 -4.23 1.19
C ALA A 65 4.67 -3.01 1.69
N GLY A 66 4.14 -3.04 2.91
CA GLY A 66 3.49 -1.88 3.53
C GLY A 66 4.47 -0.70 3.69
N VAL A 67 5.68 -0.96 4.20
CA VAL A 67 6.73 0.05 4.32
C VAL A 67 7.20 0.53 2.94
N GLY A 68 7.39 -0.38 1.99
CA GLY A 68 7.78 -0.07 0.62
C GLY A 68 6.77 0.85 -0.06
N LEU A 69 5.48 0.55 0.03
CA LEU A 69 4.40 1.39 -0.49
C LEU A 69 4.38 2.76 0.21
N TYR A 70 4.55 2.78 1.54
CA TYR A 70 4.62 4.03 2.29
C TYR A 70 5.78 4.92 1.84
N LEU A 71 6.97 4.35 1.63
CA LEU A 71 8.15 5.10 1.17
C LEU A 71 8.02 5.54 -0.29
N ALA A 72 7.40 4.73 -1.14
CA ALA A 72 7.19 5.05 -2.55
C ALA A 72 5.92 5.89 -2.82
N ARG A 73 5.17 6.30 -1.79
CA ARG A 73 3.86 6.96 -1.93
C ARG A 73 3.89 8.23 -2.77
N GLY A 74 5.02 8.92 -2.88
CA GLY A 74 5.17 10.11 -3.72
C GLY A 74 4.98 9.85 -5.22
N TRP A 75 5.19 8.61 -5.67
CA TRP A 75 4.94 8.17 -7.04
C TRP A 75 3.57 7.52 -7.24
N MET A 76 2.83 7.27 -6.16
CA MET A 76 1.57 6.51 -6.17
C MET A 76 0.35 7.42 -5.95
N GLY A 77 -0.80 7.07 -6.52
CA GLY A 77 -2.05 7.82 -6.35
C GLY A 77 -2.16 9.11 -7.15
N ASN A 78 -1.27 9.38 -8.10
CA ASN A 78 -1.42 10.52 -9.00
C ASN A 78 -2.39 10.16 -10.14
N ALA A 79 -3.37 11.02 -10.44
CA ALA A 79 -4.29 10.81 -11.56
C ALA A 79 -3.66 11.13 -12.94
N GLY A 80 -4.25 10.60 -14.00
CA GLY A 80 -3.90 10.89 -15.40
C GLY A 80 -2.67 10.15 -15.95
N PRO A 81 -2.27 10.45 -17.22
CA PRO A 81 -1.22 9.69 -17.92
C PRO A 81 0.16 9.77 -17.26
N LEU A 82 0.54 10.95 -16.76
CA LEU A 82 1.78 11.10 -15.98
C LEU A 82 1.71 10.34 -14.65
N GLY A 83 0.51 10.24 -14.07
CA GLY A 83 0.25 9.41 -12.90
C GLY A 83 0.52 7.93 -13.17
N ALA A 84 0.04 7.41 -14.31
CA ALA A 84 0.31 6.03 -14.73
C ALA A 84 1.81 5.77 -14.96
N ALA A 85 2.54 6.69 -15.60
CA ALA A 85 3.98 6.57 -15.76
C ALA A 85 4.71 6.54 -14.40
N ARG A 86 4.30 7.42 -13.47
CA ARG A 86 4.79 7.40 -12.09
C ARG A 86 4.42 6.11 -11.36
N ALA A 87 3.27 5.51 -11.63
CA ALA A 87 2.86 4.25 -11.05
C ALA A 87 3.78 3.09 -11.45
N ILE A 88 4.30 3.09 -12.69
CA ILE A 88 5.29 2.11 -13.15
C ILE A 88 6.56 2.23 -12.31
N VAL A 89 7.11 3.45 -12.21
CA VAL A 89 8.32 3.74 -11.43
C VAL A 89 8.10 3.45 -9.94
N GLY A 90 6.96 3.87 -9.40
CA GLY A 90 6.54 3.62 -8.02
C GLY A 90 6.44 2.14 -7.73
N SER A 91 5.81 1.35 -8.60
CA SER A 91 5.70 -0.10 -8.43
C SER A 91 7.07 -0.79 -8.45
N ALA A 92 7.96 -0.37 -9.35
CA ALA A 92 9.34 -0.87 -9.38
C ALA A 92 10.09 -0.51 -8.08
N ALA A 93 9.95 0.73 -7.59
CA ALA A 93 10.52 1.18 -6.33
C ALA A 93 9.97 0.40 -5.13
N VAL A 94 8.64 0.19 -5.04
CA VAL A 94 8.01 -0.63 -3.99
C VAL A 94 8.58 -2.03 -4.01
N THR A 95 8.74 -2.64 -5.19
CA THR A 95 9.31 -3.99 -5.35
C THR A 95 10.71 -4.06 -4.77
N LEU A 96 11.60 -3.14 -5.17
CA LEU A 96 12.99 -3.13 -4.71
C LEU A 96 13.09 -2.87 -3.21
N ILE A 97 12.37 -1.87 -2.69
CA ILE A 97 12.38 -1.54 -1.26
C ILE A 97 11.82 -2.70 -0.44
N ALA A 98 10.70 -3.30 -0.87
CA ALA A 98 10.10 -4.44 -0.20
C ALA A 98 11.02 -5.68 -0.24
N ALA A 99 11.74 -5.90 -1.33
CA ALA A 99 12.72 -6.98 -1.43
C ALA A 99 13.89 -6.77 -0.46
N VAL A 100 14.45 -5.55 -0.41
CA VAL A 100 15.53 -5.21 0.53
C VAL A 100 15.08 -5.39 1.98
N ILE A 101 13.94 -4.80 2.37
CA ILE A 101 13.45 -4.86 3.74
C ILE A 101 13.03 -6.30 4.10
N GLY A 102 12.27 -6.97 3.23
CA GLY A 102 11.79 -8.33 3.47
C GLY A 102 12.92 -9.35 3.53
N GLY A 103 13.92 -9.20 2.65
CA GLY A 103 15.16 -9.97 2.69
C GLY A 103 15.91 -9.75 4.00
N THR A 104 16.10 -8.50 4.41
CA THR A 104 16.77 -8.15 5.68
C THR A 104 16.05 -8.74 6.89
N LEU A 105 14.71 -8.70 6.90
CA LEU A 105 13.91 -9.27 8.00
C LEU A 105 13.99 -10.80 8.04
N THR A 106 14.07 -11.46 6.87
CA THR A 106 14.11 -12.92 6.79
C THR A 106 15.50 -13.45 7.12
N VAL A 107 16.53 -12.88 6.50
CA VAL A 107 17.94 -13.24 6.66
C VAL A 107 18.76 -11.94 6.73
N PRO A 108 19.12 -11.46 7.92
CA PRO A 108 19.89 -10.23 8.07
C PRO A 108 21.21 -10.26 7.28
N PHE A 109 21.60 -9.10 6.72
CA PHE A 109 22.77 -8.89 5.86
C PHE A 109 22.71 -9.60 4.50
N ASP A 110 22.57 -10.93 4.47
CA ASP A 110 22.56 -11.69 3.22
C ASP A 110 21.31 -11.39 2.39
N GLY A 111 20.15 -11.36 3.05
CA GLY A 111 18.88 -11.09 2.40
C GLY A 111 18.77 -9.67 1.85
N THR A 112 19.46 -8.69 2.44
CA THR A 112 19.46 -7.28 1.96
C THR A 112 19.96 -7.18 0.53
N LEU A 113 21.02 -7.92 0.20
CA LEU A 113 21.67 -7.90 -1.12
C LEU A 113 21.07 -8.94 -2.08
N GLN A 114 20.77 -10.13 -1.57
CA GLN A 114 20.32 -11.24 -2.41
C GLN A 114 18.84 -11.15 -2.77
N ALA A 115 17.97 -10.67 -1.87
CA ALA A 115 16.53 -10.69 -2.11
C ALA A 115 16.09 -9.88 -3.34
N PRO A 116 16.63 -8.68 -3.63
CA PRO A 116 16.32 -7.99 -4.89
C PRO A 116 16.63 -8.83 -6.12
N LEU A 117 17.79 -9.50 -6.15
CA LEU A 117 18.20 -10.35 -7.25
C LEU A 117 17.32 -11.60 -7.37
N ILE A 118 16.96 -12.22 -6.24
CA ILE A 118 16.07 -13.38 -6.18
C ILE A 118 14.66 -13.01 -6.67
N VAL A 119 14.13 -11.86 -6.27
CA VAL A 119 12.82 -11.38 -6.73
C VAL A 119 12.86 -11.11 -8.24
N THR A 120 13.90 -10.43 -8.73
CA THR A 120 14.06 -10.17 -10.17
C THR A 120 14.18 -11.47 -10.97
N SER A 121 15.00 -12.42 -10.53
CA SER A 121 15.15 -13.70 -11.22
C SER A 121 13.86 -14.53 -11.18
N ALA A 122 13.12 -14.50 -10.06
CA ALA A 122 11.82 -15.14 -9.96
C ALA A 122 10.78 -14.52 -10.92
N PHE A 123 10.78 -13.19 -11.07
CA PHE A 123 9.89 -12.51 -12.01
C PHE A 123 10.22 -12.82 -13.47
N ILE A 124 11.51 -12.92 -13.81
CA ILE A 124 11.95 -13.34 -15.15
C ILE A 124 11.56 -14.79 -15.42
N ALA A 125 11.83 -15.68 -14.46
CA ALA A 125 11.52 -17.10 -14.60
C ALA A 125 10.00 -17.37 -14.63
N LYS A 126 9.21 -16.57 -13.90
CA LYS A 126 7.76 -16.71 -13.74
C LYS A 126 7.07 -15.35 -13.91
N PRO A 127 6.86 -14.89 -15.15
CA PRO A 127 6.26 -13.58 -15.42
C PRO A 127 4.87 -13.37 -14.82
N TRP A 128 4.12 -14.45 -14.57
CA TRP A 128 2.82 -14.38 -13.91
C TRP A 128 2.91 -13.92 -12.44
N LEU A 129 4.00 -14.19 -11.73
CA LEU A 129 4.23 -13.65 -10.38
C LEU A 129 4.38 -12.13 -10.42
N ALA A 130 5.17 -11.64 -11.39
CA ALA A 130 5.31 -10.22 -11.64
C ALA A 130 3.95 -9.60 -11.99
N ALA A 131 3.17 -10.24 -12.86
CA ALA A 131 1.85 -9.75 -13.23
C ALA A 131 0.91 -9.60 -12.03
N ILE A 132 0.85 -10.58 -11.12
CA ILE A 132 0.05 -10.50 -9.88
C ILE A 132 0.53 -9.35 -9.00
N TRP A 133 1.84 -9.26 -8.79
CA TRP A 133 2.44 -8.22 -7.95
C TRP A 133 2.17 -6.82 -8.49
N PHE A 134 2.44 -6.60 -9.78
CA PHE A 134 2.22 -5.32 -10.43
C PHE A 134 0.72 -4.99 -10.52
N ALA A 135 -0.15 -5.96 -10.76
CA ALA A 135 -1.60 -5.72 -10.72
C ALA A 135 -2.05 -5.22 -9.33
N ALA A 136 -1.52 -5.78 -8.24
CA ALA A 136 -1.80 -5.32 -6.89
C ALA A 136 -1.28 -3.89 -6.65
N THR A 137 -0.05 -3.56 -7.07
CA THR A 137 0.50 -2.21 -6.90
C THR A 137 -0.18 -1.17 -7.80
N PHE A 138 -0.54 -1.51 -9.04
CA PHE A 138 -1.34 -0.64 -9.91
C PHE A 138 -2.77 -0.47 -9.38
N GLY A 139 -3.38 -1.53 -8.86
CA GLY A 139 -4.67 -1.45 -8.18
C GLY A 139 -4.60 -0.52 -6.96
N ALA A 140 -3.55 -0.61 -6.16
CA ALA A 140 -3.30 0.32 -5.07
C ALA A 140 -3.08 1.75 -5.56
N HIS A 141 -2.31 1.95 -6.64
CA HIS A 141 -2.16 3.28 -7.25
C HIS A 141 -3.52 3.88 -7.64
N TYR A 142 -4.37 3.11 -8.31
CA TYR A 142 -5.71 3.54 -8.69
C TYR A 142 -6.58 3.85 -7.46
N LEU A 143 -6.56 3.00 -6.44
CA LEU A 143 -7.31 3.25 -5.21
C LEU A 143 -6.82 4.50 -4.46
N MET A 144 -5.51 4.75 -4.49
CA MET A 144 -4.92 5.94 -3.90
C MET A 144 -5.25 7.22 -4.67
N SER A 145 -5.57 7.14 -5.98
CA SER A 145 -5.89 8.33 -6.77
C SER A 145 -7.23 8.97 -6.40
N PHE A 146 -8.17 8.19 -5.86
CA PHE A 146 -9.43 8.75 -5.34
C PHE A 146 -9.20 9.76 -4.22
N LEU A 147 -8.20 9.54 -3.35
CA LEU A 147 -7.88 10.49 -2.29
C LEU A 147 -7.28 11.78 -2.87
N GLU A 148 -6.47 11.67 -3.91
CA GLU A 148 -5.87 12.83 -4.57
C GLU A 148 -6.92 13.65 -5.35
N GLU A 149 -7.86 12.97 -6.02
CA GLU A 149 -9.01 13.61 -6.64
C GLU A 149 -9.87 14.35 -5.59
N GLU A 150 -10.22 13.69 -4.47
CA GLU A 150 -10.96 14.34 -3.38
C GLU A 150 -10.25 15.59 -2.84
N ARG A 151 -8.92 15.56 -2.74
CA ARG A 151 -8.11 16.73 -2.35
C ARG A 151 -8.14 17.82 -3.39
N ALA A 152 -8.01 17.48 -4.68
CA ALA A 152 -8.06 18.42 -5.78
C ALA A 152 -9.43 19.14 -5.88
N PHE A 153 -10.53 18.44 -5.58
CA PHE A 153 -11.87 19.03 -5.52
C PHE A 153 -12.15 19.82 -4.23
N GLY A 154 -11.20 19.90 -3.29
CA GLY A 154 -11.41 20.60 -2.02
C GLY A 154 -12.42 19.91 -1.10
N ILE A 155 -12.73 18.63 -1.32
CA ILE A 155 -13.62 17.83 -0.47
C ILE A 155 -12.87 17.30 0.78
N GLY A 156 -11.60 17.69 0.93
CA GLY A 156 -10.76 17.32 2.06
C GLY A 156 -11.26 17.86 3.41
N ARG A 157 -10.96 17.10 4.46
CA ARG A 157 -11.23 17.42 5.88
C ARG A 157 -10.78 18.82 6.30
N GLU A 158 -9.77 19.37 5.63
CA GLU A 158 -9.25 20.72 5.83
C GLU A 158 -10.18 21.82 5.28
N ALA A 159 -10.87 21.60 4.16
CA ALA A 159 -11.85 22.55 3.64
C ALA A 159 -13.06 22.67 4.58
N HIS A 160 -13.49 21.55 5.19
CA HIS A 160 -14.58 21.56 6.16
C HIS A 160 -14.19 22.22 7.50
N ARG A 161 -12.94 22.06 7.95
CA ARG A 161 -12.38 22.79 9.10
C ARG A 161 -12.14 24.26 8.81
N SER A 162 -11.66 24.61 7.61
CA SER A 162 -11.46 25.99 7.17
C SER A 162 -12.78 26.74 7.13
N ALA A 163 -13.82 26.17 6.49
CA ALA A 163 -15.15 26.76 6.42
C ALA A 163 -15.77 26.98 7.81
N THR A 164 -15.63 26.04 8.74
CA THR A 164 -16.13 26.21 10.12
C THR A 164 -15.28 27.17 10.96
N SER A 165 -13.99 27.33 10.65
CA SER A 165 -13.11 28.30 11.31
C SER A 165 -13.34 29.74 10.84
N GLN A 166 -13.77 29.94 9.59
CA GLN A 166 -14.12 31.25 9.02
C GLN A 166 -15.49 31.77 9.47
N LEU A 167 -16.33 30.93 10.07
CA LEU A 167 -17.57 31.40 10.67
C LEU A 167 -17.26 32.17 11.97
N SER A 168 -17.65 33.45 11.98
CA SER A 168 -17.69 34.31 13.18
C SER A 168 -18.26 33.55 14.38
N ARG A 169 -17.74 33.80 15.59
CA ARG A 169 -18.23 33.18 16.83
C ARG A 169 -19.75 33.35 17.00
N LEU A 170 -20.32 34.44 16.49
CA LEU A 170 -21.77 34.70 16.47
C LEU A 170 -22.54 33.76 15.54
N SER A 171 -22.02 33.52 14.33
CA SER A 171 -22.63 32.58 13.37
C SER A 171 -22.61 31.14 13.91
N ARG A 172 -21.53 30.75 14.60
CA ARG A 172 -21.43 29.44 15.26
C ARG A 172 -22.44 29.28 16.39
N ALA A 173 -22.66 30.31 17.20
CA ALA A 173 -23.65 30.27 18.27
C ALA A 173 -25.08 30.15 17.72
N GLN A 174 -25.38 30.81 16.60
CA GLN A 174 -26.72 30.81 16.02
C GLN A 174 -27.09 29.48 15.33
N LEU A 175 -26.11 28.76 14.79
CA LEU A 175 -26.30 27.44 14.19
C LEU A 175 -26.52 26.31 15.22
N TYR A 176 -26.01 26.47 16.43
CA TYR A 176 -26.11 25.47 17.51
C TYR A 176 -27.24 25.77 18.53
N HIS A 177 -28.01 26.84 18.34
CA HIS A 177 -29.14 27.19 19.22
C HIS A 177 -30.51 26.83 18.63
N ARG A 178 -30.51 26.05 17.53
CA ARG A 178 -31.72 25.57 16.87
C ARG A 178 -31.82 24.05 17.04
N ASP A 179 -31.96 23.62 18.28
CA ASP A 179 -32.51 22.31 18.66
C ASP A 179 -33.42 22.53 19.87
#